data_AF-A0A1B0GF32-F1
#
_entry.id   AF-A0A1B0GF32-F1
#
_cell.length_a   1.000
_cell.length_b   1.000
_cell.length_c   1.000
_cell.angle_alpha   90.00
_cell.angle_beta   90.00
_cell.angle_gamma   90.00
#
_symmetry.space_group_name_H-M   'P 1'
#
loop_
_entity.id
_entity.type
_entity.pdbx_description
1 polymer ?
#
loop_
_entity_poly.entity_id
_entity_poly.type
_entity_poly.pdbx_seq_one_letter_code
_entity_poly.pdbx_strand_id
1 'polypeptide(L)'
;MDIVESISVLQTVYQLANLSPWILDKKTWSFLQSRVLELYTTIVIIGSSALMLYSLFTDDILVKASDNEIGQTVDSVQMVGIRMAHIASVLESLIRKNDQKKFYDDVKEIDRIFESSLGITINNRILIIKERLNELVAALDEVNLTAEPSTPMRTRMAQNHSGHVFSPKRQQESNIENSPLTKLVVIRNIYDRLHSQSVVINHCFGVSMLINVGNDFISITSNCYWIFINFKDFSSTVIDFLQIACSAIWSVPHLLNVLVLAFICERTVHTSVDMALILHRINSNFNNDKYGSAVTQFSLQLLHQKLSLTAAGFFTIDSTLLYTIVGATTTYLIILIQFHLNEMKPNT
;
A
#
# COMPACT_ATOMS: atom_id res chain seq x y z
N MET A 1 -4.07 21.72 6.72
CA MET A 1 -4.37 20.41 7.33
C MET A 1 -3.07 19.65 7.23
N ASP A 2 -2.51 19.20 8.35
CA ASP A 2 -1.08 18.90 8.45
C ASP A 2 -0.75 17.49 7.95
N ILE A 3 0.39 17.34 7.24
CA ILE A 3 1.05 16.08 6.83
C ILE A 3 1.05 15.04 7.98
N VAL A 4 1.17 15.56 9.19
CA VAL A 4 1.17 14.86 10.48
C VAL A 4 -0.15 14.17 10.80
N GLU A 5 -1.28 14.71 10.32
CA GLU A 5 -2.63 14.19 10.53
C GLU A 5 -2.92 13.05 9.53
N SER A 6 -2.53 13.19 8.26
CA SER A 6 -2.76 12.13 7.24
C SER A 6 -1.85 10.90 7.41
N ILE A 7 -0.59 11.10 7.82
CA ILE A 7 0.29 9.99 8.22
C ILE A 7 -0.24 9.32 9.49
N SER A 8 -0.83 10.07 10.42
CA SER A 8 -1.44 9.48 11.62
C SER A 8 -2.67 8.63 11.30
N VAL A 9 -3.47 8.99 10.29
CA VAL A 9 -4.61 8.16 9.82
C VAL A 9 -4.10 6.89 9.13
N LEU A 10 -3.09 6.98 8.26
CA LEU A 10 -2.47 5.79 7.64
C LEU A 10 -1.88 4.85 8.69
N GLN A 11 -1.17 5.41 9.67
CA GLN A 11 -0.59 4.65 10.76
C GLN A 11 -1.68 4.07 11.66
N THR A 12 -2.80 4.75 11.85
CA THR A 12 -3.97 4.21 12.56
C THR A 12 -4.57 3.03 11.81
N VAL A 13 -4.66 3.09 10.47
CA VAL A 13 -5.10 1.96 9.63
C VAL A 13 -4.10 0.79 9.68
N TYR A 14 -2.80 1.06 9.58
CA TYR A 14 -1.74 0.04 9.73
C TYR A 14 -1.68 -0.55 11.15
N GLN A 15 -2.02 0.23 12.18
CA GLN A 15 -2.12 -0.20 13.57
C GLN A 15 -3.39 -1.02 13.82
N LEU A 16 -4.53 -0.62 13.24
CA LEU A 16 -5.78 -1.38 13.23
C LEU A 16 -5.64 -2.71 12.48
N ALA A 17 -4.83 -2.74 11.42
CA ALA A 17 -4.50 -3.93 10.64
C ALA A 17 -3.30 -4.72 11.20
N ASN A 18 -2.73 -4.29 12.33
CA ASN A 18 -1.60 -4.94 13.01
C ASN A 18 -0.35 -5.19 12.11
N LEU A 19 -0.14 -4.31 11.13
CA LEU A 19 0.92 -4.38 10.13
C LEU A 19 2.19 -3.61 10.54
N SER A 20 2.16 -2.73 11.55
CA SER A 20 3.34 -1.96 11.97
C SER A 20 3.28 -1.49 13.45
N PRO A 21 4.25 -1.90 14.31
CA PRO A 21 4.36 -1.46 15.71
C PRO A 21 4.96 -0.06 15.93
N TRP A 22 5.26 0.68 14.87
CA TRP A 22 5.93 1.97 14.97
C TRP A 22 4.94 3.14 15.07
N ILE A 23 5.23 4.09 15.98
CA ILE A 23 4.60 5.40 16.08
C ILE A 23 5.57 6.47 15.61
N LEU A 24 5.16 7.31 14.65
CA LEU A 24 5.90 8.52 14.30
C LEU A 24 5.77 9.57 15.42
N ASP A 25 6.87 9.94 16.08
CA ASP A 25 6.90 11.08 16.99
C ASP A 25 6.85 12.39 16.17
N LYS A 26 5.76 13.14 16.36
CA LYS A 26 5.41 14.38 15.67
C LYS A 26 6.42 15.52 15.91
N LYS A 27 7.20 15.49 16.99
CA LYS A 27 8.16 16.57 17.34
C LYS A 27 9.57 16.31 16.85
N THR A 28 10.01 15.06 16.84
CA THR A 28 11.39 14.68 16.49
C THR A 28 11.51 14.03 15.13
N TRP A 29 10.39 13.69 14.47
CA TRP A 29 10.37 12.87 13.25
C TRP A 29 11.13 11.55 13.45
N SER A 30 11.10 11.00 14.67
CA SER A 30 11.68 9.72 15.00
C SER A 30 10.57 8.70 15.22
N PHE A 31 10.70 7.53 14.62
CA PHE A 31 9.75 6.45 14.86
C PHE A 31 10.06 5.80 16.22
N LEU A 32 9.19 6.02 17.19
CA LEU A 32 9.23 5.34 18.48
C LEU A 32 8.45 4.03 18.41
N GLN A 33 8.95 3.02 19.11
CA GLN A 33 8.24 1.76 19.33
C GLN A 33 6.98 2.06 20.14
N SER A 34 5.79 1.75 19.60
CA SER A 34 4.53 2.01 20.28
C SER A 34 4.34 1.01 21.41
N ARG A 35 4.57 1.45 22.65
CA ARG A 35 4.24 0.65 23.85
C ARG A 35 2.77 0.21 23.88
N VAL A 36 1.87 0.99 23.27
CA VAL A 36 0.44 0.67 23.16
C VAL A 36 0.20 -0.47 22.19
N LEU A 37 0.89 -0.49 21.05
CA LEU A 37 0.73 -1.58 20.08
C LEU A 37 1.42 -2.87 20.56
N GLU A 38 2.58 -2.76 21.22
CA GLU A 38 3.18 -3.92 21.88
C GLU A 38 2.26 -4.51 22.96
N LEU A 39 1.63 -3.64 23.76
CA LEU A 39 0.66 -4.08 24.76
C LEU A 39 -0.55 -4.71 24.08
N TYR A 40 -1.08 -4.13 23.01
CA TYR A 40 -2.18 -4.70 22.22
C TYR A 40 -1.82 -6.08 21.66
N THR A 41 -0.69 -6.21 20.97
CA THR A 41 -0.25 -7.48 20.39
C THR A 41 -0.01 -8.53 21.48
N THR A 42 0.57 -8.12 22.61
CA THR A 42 0.76 -8.99 23.77
C THR A 42 -0.58 -9.43 24.38
N ILE A 43 -1.54 -8.52 24.54
CA ILE A 43 -2.89 -8.83 25.03
C ILE A 43 -3.62 -9.77 24.06
N VAL A 44 -3.53 -9.55 22.75
CA VAL A 44 -4.19 -10.40 21.74
C VAL A 44 -3.58 -11.81 21.75
N ILE A 45 -2.25 -11.92 21.81
CA ILE A 45 -1.56 -13.22 21.90
C ILE A 45 -1.92 -13.94 23.20
N ILE A 46 -1.86 -13.25 24.34
CA ILE A 46 -2.22 -13.83 25.65
C ILE A 46 -3.69 -14.21 25.68
N GLY A 47 -4.59 -13.34 25.24
CA GLY A 47 -6.04 -13.55 25.24
C GLY A 47 -6.45 -14.71 24.34
N SER A 48 -5.95 -14.78 23.10
CA SER A 48 -6.22 -15.90 22.19
C SER A 48 -5.59 -17.21 22.66
N SER A 49 -4.43 -17.17 23.33
CA SER A 49 -3.81 -18.36 23.92
C SER A 49 -4.59 -18.83 25.16
N ALA A 50 -5.04 -17.89 26.00
CA ALA A 50 -5.85 -18.17 27.18
C ALA A 50 -7.24 -18.73 26.81
N LEU A 51 -7.88 -18.19 25.77
CA LEU A 51 -9.14 -18.73 25.24
C LEU A 51 -8.97 -20.17 24.74
N MET A 52 -7.90 -20.46 23.98
CA MET A 52 -7.63 -21.83 23.53
C MET A 52 -7.34 -22.79 24.70
N LEU A 53 -6.55 -22.35 25.68
CA LEU A 53 -6.28 -23.12 26.90
C LEU A 53 -7.58 -23.37 27.67
N TYR A 54 -8.41 -22.34 27.83
CA TYR A 54 -9.72 -22.46 28.46
C TYR A 54 -10.62 -23.48 27.74
N SER A 55 -10.70 -23.39 26.40
CA SER A 55 -11.44 -24.36 25.57
C SER A 55 -10.90 -25.79 25.66
N LEU A 56 -9.59 -25.99 25.91
CA LEU A 56 -8.99 -27.31 26.06
C LEU A 56 -9.32 -27.95 27.43
N PHE A 57 -9.40 -27.13 28.48
CA PHE A 57 -9.51 -27.60 29.86
C PHE A 57 -10.92 -27.50 30.46
N THR A 58 -11.87 -26.88 29.77
CA THR A 58 -13.22 -26.67 30.29
C THR A 58 -14.25 -27.31 29.36
N ASP A 59 -14.89 -28.38 29.83
CA ASP A 59 -16.06 -29.02 29.22
C ASP A 59 -17.35 -28.17 29.42
N ASP A 60 -17.23 -26.83 29.49
CA ASP A 60 -18.35 -25.99 29.87
C ASP A 60 -19.34 -25.74 28.71
N ILE A 61 -20.61 -25.91 29.05
CA ILE A 61 -21.80 -25.81 28.19
C ILE A 61 -21.90 -24.45 27.47
N LEU A 62 -21.23 -23.41 27.97
CA LEU A 62 -21.29 -22.04 27.42
C LEU A 62 -20.40 -21.80 26.19
N VAL A 63 -19.29 -22.54 26.03
CA VAL A 63 -18.43 -22.51 24.82
C VAL A 63 -18.86 -23.59 23.83
N LYS A 64 -19.48 -24.66 24.34
CA LYS A 64 -20.19 -25.68 23.56
C LYS A 64 -21.58 -25.21 23.10
N ALA A 65 -21.76 -23.90 22.87
CA ALA A 65 -23.06 -23.31 22.53
C ALA A 65 -23.55 -23.63 21.10
N SER A 66 -22.82 -24.45 20.35
CA SER A 66 -23.28 -25.04 19.10
C SER A 66 -22.77 -26.48 19.01
N ASP A 67 -23.66 -27.44 18.80
CA ASP A 67 -23.35 -28.84 18.42
C ASP A 67 -22.64 -28.94 17.06
N ASN A 68 -22.22 -27.81 16.49
CA ASN A 68 -21.55 -27.69 15.20
C ASN A 68 -20.02 -27.85 15.37
N GLU A 69 -19.55 -29.10 15.30
CA GLU A 69 -18.12 -29.45 15.38
C GLU A 69 -17.28 -28.72 14.31
N ILE A 70 -17.85 -28.51 13.12
CA ILE A 70 -17.20 -27.73 12.05
C ILE A 70 -17.03 -26.27 12.44
N GLY A 71 -18.05 -25.65 13.04
CA GLY A 71 -17.97 -24.27 13.53
C GLY A 71 -16.84 -24.09 14.56
N GLN A 72 -16.70 -25.02 15.50
CA GLN A 72 -15.61 -25.01 16.48
C GLN A 72 -14.22 -25.15 15.83
N THR A 73 -14.13 -25.98 14.78
CA THR A 73 -12.89 -26.13 14.00
C THR A 73 -12.56 -24.84 13.24
N VAL A 74 -13.55 -24.20 12.61
CA VAL A 74 -13.41 -22.92 11.92
C VAL A 74 -12.91 -21.82 12.86
N ASP A 75 -13.47 -21.73 14.06
CA ASP A 75 -13.06 -20.77 15.10
C ASP A 75 -11.63 -21.04 15.58
N SER A 76 -11.27 -22.31 15.76
CA SER A 76 -9.92 -22.72 16.16
C SER A 76 -8.88 -22.32 15.11
N VAL A 77 -9.17 -22.55 13.82
CA VAL A 77 -8.31 -22.15 12.71
C VAL A 77 -8.15 -20.63 12.66
N GLN A 78 -9.24 -19.88 12.84
CA GLN A 78 -9.21 -18.42 12.89
C GLN A 78 -8.36 -17.89 14.05
N MET A 79 -8.52 -18.44 15.26
CA MET A 79 -7.70 -18.06 16.42
C MET A 79 -6.21 -18.37 16.23
N VAL A 80 -5.87 -19.51 15.61
CA VAL A 80 -4.49 -19.82 15.22
C VAL A 80 -3.98 -18.79 14.22
N GLY A 81 -4.76 -18.46 13.18
CA GLY A 81 -4.42 -17.44 12.19
C GLY A 81 -4.09 -16.10 12.82
N ILE A 82 -4.94 -15.62 13.73
CA ILE A 82 -4.74 -14.34 14.43
C ILE A 82 -3.41 -14.35 15.19
N ARG A 83 -3.12 -15.42 15.94
CA ARG A 83 -1.86 -15.54 16.68
C ARG A 83 -0.64 -15.54 15.76
N MET A 84 -0.68 -16.34 14.70
CA MET A 84 0.43 -16.45 13.75
C MET A 84 0.71 -15.11 13.07
N ALA A 85 -0.33 -14.37 12.67
CA ALA A 85 -0.21 -13.02 12.13
C ALA A 85 0.45 -12.06 13.11
N HIS A 86 0.01 -12.03 14.36
CA HIS A 86 0.56 -11.15 15.38
C HIS A 86 2.02 -11.49 15.73
N ILE A 87 2.34 -12.78 15.85
CA ILE A 87 3.71 -13.25 16.10
C ILE A 87 4.62 -12.91 14.92
N ALA A 88 4.17 -13.14 13.69
CA ALA A 88 4.93 -12.83 12.48
C ALA A 88 5.22 -11.33 12.37
N SER A 89 4.22 -10.47 12.60
CA SER A 89 4.39 -9.01 12.60
C SER A 89 5.43 -8.54 13.63
N VAL A 90 5.36 -9.05 14.86
CA VAL A 90 6.32 -8.70 15.92
C VAL A 90 7.72 -9.22 15.59
N LEU A 91 7.83 -10.48 15.17
CA LEU A 91 9.10 -11.11 14.87
C LEU A 91 9.80 -10.42 13.69
N GLU A 92 9.08 -10.13 12.60
CA GLU A 92 9.64 -9.42 11.45
C GLU A 92 10.07 -7.99 11.86
N SER A 93 9.28 -7.30 12.68
CA SER A 93 9.65 -5.98 13.19
C SER A 93 10.91 -5.99 14.05
N LEU A 94 11.09 -7.02 14.89
CA LEU A 94 12.29 -7.17 15.72
C LEU A 94 13.52 -7.51 14.87
N ILE A 95 13.40 -8.46 13.94
CA ILE A 95 14.50 -8.91 13.08
C ILE A 95 14.95 -7.79 12.14
N ARG A 96 14.00 -7.06 11.54
CA ARG A 96 14.27 -6.06 10.49
C ARG A 96 14.26 -4.62 11.01
N LYS A 97 14.39 -4.42 12.32
CA LYS A 97 14.34 -3.09 12.97
C LYS A 97 15.29 -2.06 12.34
N ASN A 98 16.51 -2.47 12.01
CA ASN A 98 17.50 -1.56 11.41
C ASN A 98 17.15 -1.20 9.96
N ASP A 99 16.65 -2.16 9.18
CA ASP A 99 16.23 -1.95 7.79
C ASP A 99 14.97 -1.09 7.72
N GLN A 100 14.01 -1.32 8.63
CA GLN A 100 12.82 -0.49 8.79
C GLN A 100 13.20 0.94 9.17
N LYS A 101 14.14 1.14 10.08
CA LYS A 101 14.63 2.48 10.41
C LYS A 101 15.27 3.18 9.21
N LYS A 102 16.13 2.46 8.47
CA LYS A 102 16.78 2.97 7.26
C LYS A 102 15.77 3.35 6.17
N PHE A 103 14.74 2.52 5.97
CA PHE A 103 13.62 2.82 5.06
C PHE A 103 13.00 4.19 5.36
N TYR A 104 12.68 4.46 6.63
CA TYR A 104 12.09 5.74 7.01
C TYR A 104 13.02 6.94 6.83
N ASP A 105 14.32 6.76 7.12
CA ASP A 105 15.33 7.80 6.87
C ASP A 105 15.43 8.10 5.36
N ASP A 106 15.39 7.08 4.51
CA ASP A 106 15.40 7.25 3.06
C ASP A 106 14.14 7.99 2.56
N VAL A 107 12.95 7.63 3.04
CA VAL A 107 11.68 8.29 2.71
C VAL A 107 11.73 9.80 3.01
N LYS A 108 12.27 10.16 4.18
CA LYS A 108 12.46 11.55 4.62
C LYS A 108 13.40 12.32 3.71
N GLU A 109 14.47 11.67 3.27
CA GLU A 109 15.39 12.27 2.32
C GLU A 109 14.75 12.43 0.93
N ILE A 110 13.82 11.54 0.52
CA ILE A 110 13.04 11.77 -0.73
C ILE A 110 12.15 12.99 -0.57
N ASP A 111 11.50 13.20 0.59
CA ASP A 111 10.65 14.39 0.83
C ASP A 111 11.45 15.69 0.71
N ARG A 112 12.64 15.75 1.32
CA ARG A 112 13.52 16.92 1.23
C ARG A 112 13.95 17.21 -0.22
N ILE A 113 14.31 16.19 -0.99
CA ILE A 113 14.70 16.38 -2.40
C ILE A 113 13.49 16.84 -3.21
N PHE A 114 12.31 16.29 -2.94
CA PHE A 114 11.08 16.67 -3.62
C PHE A 114 10.74 18.16 -3.41
N GLU A 115 10.71 18.60 -2.15
CA GLU A 115 10.44 20.00 -1.80
C GLU A 115 11.52 20.95 -2.33
N SER A 116 12.80 20.59 -2.19
CA SER A 116 13.93 21.46 -2.57
C SER A 116 14.14 21.58 -4.08
N SER A 117 13.86 20.52 -4.85
CA SER A 117 14.21 20.44 -6.28
C SER A 117 13.03 20.69 -7.21
N LEU A 118 11.79 20.40 -6.79
CA LEU A 118 10.59 20.61 -7.60
C LEU A 118 9.73 21.78 -7.11
N GLY A 119 9.97 22.30 -5.90
CA GLY A 119 9.17 23.41 -5.33
C GLY A 119 7.70 23.07 -5.10
N ILE A 120 7.36 21.77 -5.12
CA ILE A 120 6.01 21.26 -4.91
C ILE A 120 5.85 20.97 -3.41
N THR A 121 4.97 21.71 -2.74
CA THR A 121 4.57 21.45 -1.36
C THR A 121 3.63 20.24 -1.35
N ILE A 122 4.13 19.09 -0.90
CA ILE A 122 3.32 17.85 -0.83
C ILE A 122 2.23 18.06 0.22
N ASN A 123 1.00 18.29 -0.23
CA ASN A 123 -0.12 18.49 0.67
C ASN A 123 -0.73 17.14 1.04
N ASN A 124 -0.23 16.58 2.12
CA ASN A 124 -1.07 15.93 3.11
C ASN A 124 -1.97 14.76 2.62
N ARG A 125 -1.43 13.72 1.96
CA ARG A 125 -2.21 12.49 1.74
C ARG A 125 -1.48 11.18 2.02
N ILE A 126 -2.36 10.22 2.25
CA ILE A 126 -2.22 8.86 2.81
C ILE A 126 -1.26 7.96 2.00
N LEU A 127 -0.76 8.38 0.83
CA LEU A 127 -0.08 7.51 -0.14
C LEU A 127 1.24 8.07 -0.63
N ILE A 128 2.24 8.06 0.24
CA ILE A 128 3.58 8.65 0.02
C ILE A 128 4.17 8.26 -1.35
N ILE A 129 4.13 6.98 -1.74
CA ILE A 129 4.70 6.58 -3.05
C ILE A 129 3.80 7.01 -4.22
N LYS A 130 2.48 6.77 -4.17
CA LYS A 130 1.56 7.16 -5.27
C LYS A 130 1.46 8.66 -5.45
N GLU A 131 1.40 9.43 -4.37
CA GLU A 131 1.29 10.88 -4.44
C GLU A 131 2.55 11.47 -5.06
N ARG A 132 3.73 11.01 -4.64
CA ARG A 132 5.00 11.34 -5.31
C ARG A 132 4.99 10.94 -6.78
N LEU A 133 4.45 9.76 -7.11
CA LEU A 133 4.37 9.30 -8.50
C LEU A 133 3.38 10.13 -9.32
N ASN A 134 2.28 10.59 -8.72
CA ASN A 134 1.29 11.47 -9.35
C ASN A 134 1.85 12.88 -9.55
N GLU A 135 2.59 13.41 -8.59
CA GLU A 135 3.25 14.70 -8.70
C GLU A 135 4.43 14.64 -9.68
N LEU A 136 5.15 13.52 -9.74
CA LEU A 136 6.12 13.24 -10.80
C LEU A 136 5.45 13.21 -12.17
N VAL A 137 4.28 12.57 -12.28
CA VAL A 137 3.44 12.59 -13.50
C VAL A 137 3.03 14.01 -13.86
N ALA A 138 2.61 14.82 -12.89
CA ALA A 138 2.21 16.21 -13.12
C ALA A 138 3.39 17.10 -13.53
N ALA A 139 4.55 16.96 -12.88
CA ALA A 139 5.77 17.67 -13.24
C ALA A 139 6.28 17.27 -14.63
N LEU A 140 6.12 15.99 -14.99
CA LEU A 140 6.44 15.49 -16.31
C LEU A 140 5.48 16.06 -17.37
N ASP A 141 4.20 16.20 -17.05
CA ASP A 141 3.21 16.84 -17.92
C ASP A 141 3.46 18.36 -18.07
N GLU A 142 3.91 19.05 -17.03
CA GLU A 142 4.36 20.45 -17.11
C GLU A 142 5.56 20.62 -18.05
N VAL A 143 6.51 19.67 -18.01
CA VAL A 143 7.63 19.62 -18.97
C VAL A 143 7.13 19.37 -20.40
N ASN A 144 6.05 18.60 -20.58
CA ASN A 144 5.43 18.38 -21.88
C ASN A 144 4.68 19.65 -22.39
N LEU A 145 4.00 20.39 -21.52
CA LEU A 145 3.27 21.62 -21.87
C LEU A 145 4.20 22.78 -22.23
N THR A 146 5.35 22.89 -21.56
CA THR A 146 6.39 23.88 -21.90
C THR A 146 7.13 23.57 -23.21
N ALA A 147 6.87 22.40 -23.81
CA ALA A 147 7.44 21.95 -25.08
C ALA A 147 6.65 22.38 -26.32
N GLU A 148 5.47 23.00 -26.18
CA GLU A 148 4.65 23.34 -27.34
C GLU A 148 5.39 24.29 -28.31
N PRO A 149 5.27 24.08 -29.64
CA PRO A 149 6.06 24.83 -30.61
C PRO A 149 5.61 26.29 -30.62
N SER A 150 6.56 27.20 -30.46
CA SER A 150 6.35 28.62 -30.74
C SER A 150 5.71 28.80 -32.13
N THR A 151 4.58 29.50 -32.14
CA THR A 151 3.78 29.96 -33.30
C THR A 151 4.66 30.36 -34.51
N PRO A 152 4.26 30.05 -35.76
CA PRO A 152 5.10 30.35 -36.92
C PRO A 152 5.36 31.85 -37.05
N MET A 153 6.64 32.19 -37.02
CA MET A 153 7.17 33.54 -37.15
C MET A 153 6.83 34.11 -38.54
N ARG A 154 5.88 35.06 -38.59
CA ARG A 154 5.54 35.81 -39.80
C ARG A 154 6.71 36.73 -40.15
N THR A 155 7.42 36.42 -41.23
CA THR A 155 8.50 37.23 -41.78
C THR A 155 8.01 38.64 -42.11
N ARG A 156 8.56 39.67 -41.46
CA ARG A 156 8.49 41.07 -41.90
C ARG A 156 9.89 41.61 -42.06
N MET A 157 10.16 42.12 -43.26
CA MET A 157 11.47 42.58 -43.72
C MET A 157 11.92 43.87 -43.01
N ALA A 158 13.24 43.92 -42.76
CA ALA A 158 14.19 45.04 -42.74
C ALA A 158 13.74 46.46 -42.35
N GLN A 159 14.44 47.05 -41.36
CA GLN A 159 15.24 48.27 -41.56
C GLN A 159 16.25 48.50 -40.41
N ASN A 160 17.46 48.92 -40.81
CA ASN A 160 18.65 49.21 -39.99
C ASN A 160 18.54 50.51 -39.17
N HIS A 161 19.05 50.51 -37.94
CA HIS A 161 19.94 51.59 -37.47
C HIS A 161 20.82 51.18 -36.27
N SER A 162 21.98 51.84 -36.20
CA SER A 162 23.23 51.45 -35.56
C SER A 162 23.33 51.70 -34.04
N GLY A 163 24.23 50.92 -33.40
CA GLY A 163 25.09 51.37 -32.30
C GLY A 163 24.58 51.14 -30.87
N HIS A 164 25.13 50.13 -30.18
CA HIS A 164 25.90 50.33 -28.95
C HIS A 164 26.50 49.01 -28.46
N VAL A 165 27.78 49.05 -28.11
CA VAL A 165 28.52 48.00 -27.43
C VAL A 165 27.93 47.81 -26.03
N PHE A 166 27.38 46.62 -25.75
CA PHE A 166 27.17 46.15 -24.37
C PHE A 166 27.33 44.63 -24.33
N SER A 167 28.36 44.18 -23.61
CA SER A 167 28.56 42.76 -23.29
C SER A 167 27.58 42.34 -22.20
N PRO A 168 26.91 41.17 -22.28
CA PRO A 168 26.32 40.56 -21.10
C PRO A 168 26.95 39.18 -20.87
N LYS A 169 28.07 39.15 -20.15
CA LYS A 169 28.59 37.92 -19.51
C LYS A 169 27.84 37.56 -18.22
N ARG A 170 26.65 38.12 -17.98
CA ARG A 170 25.92 38.00 -16.70
C ARG A 170 24.48 37.45 -16.82
N GLN A 171 24.02 37.08 -18.02
CA GLN A 171 22.69 36.46 -18.24
C GLN A 171 22.75 34.94 -18.50
N GLN A 172 23.95 34.35 -18.59
CA GLN A 172 24.10 32.93 -18.95
C GLN A 172 24.14 31.99 -17.74
N GLU A 173 24.38 32.50 -16.53
CA GLU A 173 24.41 31.68 -15.31
C GLU A 173 23.02 31.43 -14.70
N SER A 174 22.05 32.33 -14.88
CA SER A 174 20.70 32.17 -14.29
C SER A 174 19.72 31.33 -15.12
N ASN A 175 20.10 30.92 -16.34
CA ASN A 175 19.24 30.14 -17.25
C ASN A 175 19.56 28.63 -17.25
N ILE A 176 20.59 28.20 -16.51
CA ILE A 176 21.00 26.79 -16.41
C ILE A 176 20.17 26.06 -15.34
N GLU A 177 19.67 26.79 -14.34
CA GLU A 177 18.99 26.23 -13.17
C GLU A 177 17.56 25.73 -13.46
N ASN A 178 16.91 26.21 -14.53
CA ASN A 178 15.52 25.88 -14.89
C ASN A 178 15.35 25.12 -16.22
N SER A 179 16.40 24.48 -16.74
CA SER A 179 16.28 23.73 -18.00
C SER A 179 15.35 22.52 -17.84
N PRO A 180 14.43 22.24 -18.79
CA PRO A 180 13.59 21.02 -18.76
C PRO A 180 14.43 19.73 -18.72
N LEU A 181 15.68 19.77 -19.18
CA LEU A 181 16.64 18.68 -19.03
C LEU A 181 17.03 18.45 -17.55
N THR A 182 17.27 19.51 -16.78
CA THR A 182 17.57 19.44 -15.34
C THR A 182 16.39 18.85 -14.57
N LYS A 183 15.16 19.31 -14.88
CA LYS A 183 13.92 18.73 -14.30
C LYS A 183 13.80 17.23 -14.59
N LEU A 184 14.06 16.81 -15.83
CA LEU A 184 14.01 15.39 -16.22
C LEU A 184 15.03 14.52 -15.46
N VAL A 185 16.25 15.01 -15.26
CA VAL A 185 17.29 14.32 -14.49
C VAL A 185 16.89 14.18 -13.01
N VAL A 186 16.30 15.23 -12.43
CA VAL A 186 15.77 15.20 -11.06
C VAL A 186 14.65 14.17 -10.93
N ILE A 187 13.67 14.21 -11.84
CA ILE A 187 12.54 13.26 -11.88
C ILE A 187 13.03 11.81 -11.95
N ARG A 188 14.02 11.54 -12.81
CA ARG A 188 14.65 10.22 -12.94
C ARG A 188 15.30 9.75 -11.63
N ASN A 189 16.04 10.64 -10.96
CA ASN A 189 16.69 10.31 -9.68
C ASN A 189 15.64 10.02 -8.60
N ILE A 190 14.56 10.80 -8.54
CA ILE A 190 13.46 10.53 -7.61
C ILE A 190 12.84 9.16 -7.90
N TYR A 191 12.61 8.81 -9.17
CA TYR A 191 12.09 7.49 -9.54
C TYR A 191 13.00 6.34 -9.08
N ASP A 192 14.31 6.45 -9.29
CA ASP A 192 15.28 5.43 -8.84
C ASP A 192 15.18 5.18 -7.33
N ARG A 193 15.05 6.27 -6.56
CA ARG A 193 14.87 6.18 -5.11
C ARG A 193 13.52 5.57 -4.74
N LEU A 194 12.43 5.93 -5.41
CA LEU A 194 11.10 5.34 -5.20
C LEU A 194 11.08 3.83 -5.51
N HIS A 195 11.74 3.42 -6.58
CA HIS A 195 11.91 2.01 -6.91
C HIS A 195 12.70 1.29 -5.80
N SER A 196 13.82 1.87 -5.34
CA SER A 196 14.57 1.32 -4.21
C SER A 196 13.71 1.21 -2.94
N GLN A 197 12.83 2.17 -2.67
CA GLN A 197 11.90 2.10 -1.54
C GLN A 197 10.90 0.95 -1.69
N SER A 198 10.35 0.73 -2.89
CA SER A 198 9.47 -0.43 -3.16
C SER A 198 10.16 -1.75 -2.85
N VAL A 199 11.44 -1.89 -3.20
CA VAL A 199 12.25 -3.09 -2.90
C VAL A 199 12.45 -3.25 -1.40
N VAL A 200 12.78 -2.17 -0.69
CA VAL A 200 12.95 -2.19 0.76
C VAL A 200 11.63 -2.50 1.47
N ILE A 201 10.48 -2.02 1.00
CA ILE A 201 9.16 -2.37 1.55
C ILE A 201 8.91 -3.88 1.45
N ASN A 202 9.12 -4.46 0.27
CA ASN A 202 8.94 -5.90 0.05
C ASN A 202 9.89 -6.70 0.95
N HIS A 203 11.12 -6.23 1.14
CA HIS A 203 12.08 -6.86 2.03
C HIS A 203 11.74 -6.65 3.51
N CYS A 204 11.20 -5.50 3.93
CA CYS A 204 10.98 -5.20 5.35
C CYS A 204 9.65 -5.72 5.90
N PHE A 205 8.64 -5.82 5.04
CA PHE A 205 7.25 -6.12 5.43
C PHE A 205 6.64 -7.28 4.66
N GLY A 206 7.40 -7.92 3.77
CA GLY A 206 6.87 -8.97 2.89
C GLY A 206 6.31 -10.17 3.65
N VAL A 207 6.93 -10.58 4.77
CA VAL A 207 6.47 -11.74 5.54
C VAL A 207 5.23 -11.37 6.36
N SER A 208 5.21 -10.19 6.99
CA SER A 208 4.03 -9.69 7.70
C SER A 208 2.86 -9.50 6.76
N MET A 209 3.07 -8.95 5.56
CA MET A 209 2.03 -8.83 4.55
C MET A 209 1.49 -10.21 4.14
N LEU A 210 2.36 -11.19 3.91
CA LEU A 210 1.96 -12.55 3.56
C LEU A 210 1.06 -13.18 4.64
N ILE A 211 1.49 -13.16 5.90
CA ILE A 211 0.74 -13.79 6.98
C ILE A 211 -0.52 -13.00 7.33
N ASN A 212 -0.49 -11.65 7.30
CA ASN A 212 -1.68 -10.84 7.57
C ASN A 212 -2.76 -11.00 6.49
N VAL A 213 -2.39 -10.97 5.20
CA VAL A 213 -3.35 -11.24 4.12
C VAL A 213 -3.91 -12.65 4.22
N GLY A 214 -3.08 -13.65 4.59
CA GLY A 214 -3.55 -15.00 4.85
C GLY A 214 -4.54 -15.09 6.02
N ASN A 215 -4.28 -14.36 7.11
CA ASN A 215 -5.19 -14.27 8.24
C ASN A 215 -6.50 -13.55 7.89
N ASP A 216 -6.45 -12.48 7.10
CA ASP A 216 -7.66 -11.80 6.62
C ASP A 216 -8.51 -12.75 5.77
N PHE A 217 -7.88 -13.53 4.88
CA PHE A 217 -8.57 -14.54 4.09
C PHE A 217 -9.26 -15.60 4.95
N ILE A 218 -8.57 -16.13 5.97
CA ILE A 218 -9.16 -17.09 6.93
C ILE A 218 -10.34 -16.44 7.65
N SER A 219 -10.15 -15.25 8.21
CA SER A 219 -11.21 -14.54 8.93
C SER A 219 -12.42 -14.22 8.05
N ILE A 220 -12.22 -13.76 6.81
CA ILE A 220 -13.33 -13.51 5.87
C ILE A 220 -14.09 -14.82 5.62
N THR A 221 -13.38 -15.92 5.34
CA THR A 221 -14.00 -17.23 5.09
C THR A 221 -14.79 -17.74 6.30
N SER A 222 -14.21 -17.66 7.49
CA SER A 222 -14.87 -18.05 8.75
C SER A 222 -16.14 -17.23 9.03
N ASN A 223 -16.08 -15.90 8.86
CA ASN A 223 -17.26 -15.06 9.06
C ASN A 223 -18.34 -15.32 8.00
N CYS A 224 -17.97 -15.56 6.74
CA CYS A 224 -18.93 -15.97 5.71
C CYS A 224 -19.63 -17.29 6.06
N TYR A 225 -18.89 -18.26 6.62
CA TYR A 225 -19.46 -19.50 7.11
C TYR A 225 -20.49 -19.26 8.23
N TRP A 226 -20.12 -18.49 9.26
CA TRP A 226 -21.04 -18.16 10.35
C TRP A 226 -22.27 -17.39 9.89
N ILE A 227 -22.11 -16.42 8.98
CA ILE A 227 -23.24 -15.71 8.37
C ILE A 227 -24.17 -16.70 7.67
N PHE A 228 -23.64 -17.66 6.91
CA PHE A 228 -24.43 -18.66 6.21
C PHE A 228 -25.20 -19.57 7.17
N ILE A 229 -24.55 -20.09 8.22
CA ILE A 229 -25.20 -20.98 9.20
C ILE A 229 -26.32 -20.24 9.95
N ASN A 230 -26.03 -19.04 10.47
CA ASN A 230 -27.05 -18.25 11.16
C ASN A 230 -28.20 -17.82 10.23
N PHE A 231 -27.93 -17.64 8.93
CA PHE A 231 -28.97 -17.38 7.94
C PHE A 231 -29.80 -18.64 7.61
N LYS A 232 -29.18 -19.82 7.57
CA LYS A 232 -29.87 -21.11 7.35
C LYS A 232 -30.86 -21.41 8.47
N ASP A 233 -30.44 -21.20 9.72
CA ASP A 233 -31.23 -21.50 10.92
C ASP A 233 -32.08 -20.31 11.39
N PHE A 234 -32.17 -19.27 10.56
CA PHE A 234 -32.85 -18.03 10.87
C PHE A 234 -34.35 -18.25 11.16
N SER A 235 -34.75 -18.01 12.40
CA SER A 235 -36.14 -18.19 12.87
C SER A 235 -36.82 -16.85 13.16
N SER A 236 -36.28 -15.74 12.63
CA SER A 236 -36.74 -14.36 12.85
C SER A 236 -36.64 -13.88 14.32
N THR A 237 -35.73 -14.47 15.10
CA THR A 237 -35.44 -14.02 16.46
C THR A 237 -34.46 -12.84 16.43
N VAL A 238 -34.55 -11.95 17.44
CA VAL A 238 -33.57 -10.86 17.62
C VAL A 238 -32.13 -11.40 17.78
N ILE A 239 -31.97 -12.58 18.39
CA ILE A 239 -30.68 -13.22 18.61
C ILE A 239 -30.03 -13.61 17.28
N ASP A 240 -30.76 -14.27 16.38
CA ASP A 240 -30.29 -14.68 15.05
C ASP A 240 -29.83 -13.47 14.24
N PHE A 241 -30.61 -12.38 14.28
CA PHE A 241 -30.24 -11.12 13.62
C PHE A 241 -28.96 -10.52 14.21
N LEU A 242 -28.82 -10.49 15.54
CA LEU A 242 -27.62 -9.98 16.20
C LEU A 242 -26.38 -10.82 15.88
N GLN A 243 -26.50 -12.16 15.79
CA GLN A 243 -25.37 -13.04 15.44
C GLN A 243 -24.87 -12.80 14.01
N ILE A 244 -25.78 -12.65 13.05
CA ILE A 244 -25.44 -12.28 11.66
C ILE A 244 -24.78 -10.90 11.63
N ALA A 245 -25.38 -9.91 12.31
CA ALA A 245 -24.85 -8.55 12.36
C ALA A 245 -23.46 -8.49 13.01
N CYS A 246 -23.24 -9.20 14.12
CA CYS A 246 -21.95 -9.31 14.79
C CYS A 246 -20.89 -9.94 13.87
N SER A 247 -21.23 -11.04 13.17
CA SER A 247 -20.32 -11.70 12.22
C SER A 247 -19.96 -10.79 11.04
N ALA A 248 -20.94 -10.05 10.51
CA ALA A 248 -20.70 -9.07 9.45
C ALA A 248 -19.81 -7.92 9.92
N ILE A 249 -20.09 -7.35 11.09
CA ILE A 249 -19.27 -6.28 11.69
C ILE A 249 -17.84 -6.76 11.92
N TRP A 250 -17.64 -8.00 12.37
CA TRP A 250 -16.32 -8.58 12.59
C TRP A 250 -15.55 -8.83 11.29
N SER A 251 -16.26 -9.13 10.19
CA SER A 251 -15.64 -9.34 8.87
C SER A 251 -15.19 -8.04 8.19
N VAL A 252 -15.83 -6.91 8.48
CA VAL A 252 -15.59 -5.63 7.78
C VAL A 252 -14.13 -5.16 7.87
N PRO A 253 -13.45 -5.17 9.02
CA PRO A 253 -12.05 -4.75 9.12
C PRO A 253 -11.10 -5.56 8.23
N HIS A 254 -11.27 -6.89 8.20
CA HIS A 254 -10.46 -7.78 7.36
C HIS A 254 -10.67 -7.51 5.87
N LEU A 255 -11.94 -7.33 5.46
CA LEU A 255 -12.27 -7.00 4.08
C LEU A 255 -11.70 -5.64 3.68
N LEU A 256 -11.87 -4.62 4.53
CA LEU A 256 -11.32 -3.29 4.29
C LEU A 256 -9.80 -3.30 4.21
N ASN A 257 -9.11 -4.07 5.07
CA ASN A 257 -7.66 -4.17 5.04
C ASN A 257 -7.16 -4.67 3.69
N VAL A 258 -7.68 -5.80 3.22
CA VAL A 258 -7.30 -6.38 1.93
C VAL A 258 -7.65 -5.45 0.76
N LEU A 259 -8.84 -4.84 0.76
CA LEU A 259 -9.27 -3.91 -0.30
C LEU A 259 -8.39 -2.67 -0.37
N VAL A 260 -8.12 -2.03 0.78
CA VAL A 260 -7.28 -0.84 0.86
C VAL A 260 -5.87 -1.19 0.43
N LEU A 261 -5.31 -2.30 0.92
CA LEU A 261 -3.97 -2.74 0.56
C LEU A 261 -3.82 -3.00 -0.94
N ALA A 262 -4.74 -3.77 -1.54
CA ALA A 262 -4.75 -4.06 -2.97
C ALA A 262 -4.90 -2.78 -3.81
N PHE A 263 -5.84 -1.91 -3.45
CA PHE A 263 -6.08 -0.65 -4.16
C PHE A 263 -4.87 0.27 -4.11
N ILE A 264 -4.24 0.40 -2.94
CA ILE A 264 -3.03 1.21 -2.76
C ILE A 264 -1.93 0.72 -3.69
N CYS A 265 -1.64 -0.59 -3.67
CA CYS A 265 -0.55 -1.17 -4.44
C CYS A 265 -0.81 -1.09 -5.94
N GLU A 266 -2.03 -1.41 -6.40
CA GLU A 266 -2.47 -1.26 -7.78
C GLU A 266 -2.25 0.17 -8.27
N ARG A 267 -2.73 1.16 -7.52
CA ARG A 267 -2.61 2.57 -7.91
C ARG A 267 -1.15 3.00 -7.96
N THR A 268 -0.31 2.53 -7.06
CA THR A 268 1.12 2.83 -7.07
C THR A 268 1.81 2.25 -8.30
N VAL A 269 1.54 0.99 -8.66
CA VAL A 269 2.10 0.38 -9.87
C VAL A 269 1.57 1.05 -11.13
N HIS A 270 0.26 1.31 -11.20
CA HIS A 270 -0.38 1.97 -12.34
C HIS A 270 0.22 3.36 -12.60
N THR A 271 0.39 4.18 -11.57
CA THR A 271 0.99 5.50 -11.74
C THR A 271 2.45 5.40 -12.25
N SER A 272 3.19 4.32 -11.96
CA SER A 272 4.54 4.10 -12.52
C SER A 272 4.50 3.84 -14.01
N VAL A 273 3.45 3.15 -14.47
CA VAL A 273 3.22 2.87 -15.89
C VAL A 273 2.79 4.13 -16.62
N ASP A 274 1.88 4.92 -16.03
CA ASP A 274 1.46 6.22 -16.59
C ASP A 274 2.65 7.16 -16.80
N MET A 275 3.58 7.20 -15.85
CA MET A 275 4.82 7.96 -15.97
C MET A 275 5.65 7.57 -17.20
N ALA A 276 5.73 6.27 -17.52
CA ALA A 276 6.43 5.78 -18.71
C ALA A 276 5.73 6.20 -20.01
N LEU A 277 4.39 6.22 -20.02
CA LEU A 277 3.59 6.65 -21.16
C LEU A 277 3.77 8.15 -21.45
N ILE A 278 3.75 8.99 -20.40
CA ILE A 278 3.97 10.43 -20.54
C ILE A 278 5.41 10.71 -21.00
N LEU A 279 6.39 10.01 -20.43
CA LEU A 279 7.79 10.14 -20.84
C LEU A 279 7.98 9.82 -22.33
N HIS A 280 7.29 8.79 -22.83
CA HIS A 280 7.36 8.42 -24.24
C HIS A 280 6.78 9.52 -25.16
N ARG A 281 5.67 10.15 -24.76
CA ARG A 281 5.07 11.28 -25.50
C ARG A 281 5.98 12.50 -25.54
N ILE A 282 6.74 12.74 -24.48
CA ILE A 282 7.73 13.81 -24.43
C ILE A 282 8.86 13.55 -25.45
N ASN A 283 9.33 12.30 -25.59
CA ASN A 283 10.38 11.97 -26.56
C ASN A 283 10.00 12.36 -27.99
N SER A 284 8.73 12.19 -28.38
CA SER A 284 8.28 12.50 -29.75
C SER A 284 8.22 14.00 -30.08
N ASN A 285 8.23 14.87 -29.06
CA ASN A 285 8.04 16.32 -29.25
C ASN A 285 9.36 17.11 -29.36
N PHE A 286 10.49 16.55 -28.91
CA PHE A 286 11.77 17.27 -28.84
C PHE A 286 12.80 16.77 -29.84
N ASN A 287 13.23 17.65 -30.76
CA ASN A 287 14.20 17.35 -31.82
C ASN A 287 15.68 17.62 -31.41
N ASN A 288 16.03 17.42 -30.14
CA ASN A 288 17.36 17.72 -29.58
C ASN A 288 18.06 16.45 -29.06
N ASP A 289 19.23 16.13 -29.59
CA ASP A 289 20.00 14.89 -29.31
C ASP A 289 20.27 14.66 -27.81
N LYS A 290 20.57 15.73 -27.05
CA LYS A 290 20.85 15.61 -25.60
C LYS A 290 19.59 15.27 -24.80
N TYR A 291 18.46 15.82 -25.21
CA TYR A 291 17.17 15.60 -24.57
C TYR A 291 16.62 14.20 -24.91
N GLY A 292 16.68 13.80 -26.18
CA GLY A 292 16.29 12.47 -26.63
C GLY A 292 17.11 11.35 -25.96
N SER A 293 18.40 11.57 -25.73
CA SER A 293 19.24 10.63 -24.98
C SER A 293 18.80 10.49 -23.51
N ALA A 294 18.53 11.60 -22.82
CA ALA A 294 18.07 11.57 -21.42
C ALA A 294 16.69 10.89 -21.27
N VAL A 295 15.75 11.19 -22.18
CA VAL A 295 14.43 10.56 -22.23
C VAL A 295 14.55 9.07 -22.53
N THR A 296 15.39 8.67 -23.49
CA THR A 296 15.64 7.26 -23.81
C THR A 296 16.23 6.50 -22.63
N GLN A 297 17.21 7.08 -21.93
CA GLN A 297 17.77 6.47 -20.73
C GLN A 297 16.73 6.30 -19.62
N PHE A 298 15.88 7.30 -19.42
CA PHE A 298 14.84 7.20 -18.41
C PHE A 298 13.74 6.19 -18.81
N SER A 299 13.38 6.12 -20.09
CA SER A 299 12.45 5.11 -20.61
C SER A 299 13.00 3.69 -20.41
N LEU A 300 14.29 3.48 -20.69
CA LEU A 300 14.96 2.22 -20.40
C LEU A 300 14.95 1.90 -18.90
N GLN A 301 15.13 2.89 -18.03
CA GLN A 301 15.05 2.69 -16.59
C GLN A 301 13.64 2.25 -16.16
N LEU A 302 12.58 2.95 -16.58
CA LEU A 302 11.19 2.58 -16.29
C LEU A 302 10.84 1.17 -16.81
N LEU A 303 11.45 0.76 -17.93
CA LEU A 303 11.25 -0.56 -18.51
C LEU A 303 11.91 -1.68 -17.68
N HIS A 304 13.11 -1.45 -17.16
CA HIS A 304 13.89 -2.46 -16.43
C HIS A 304 13.66 -2.46 -14.92
N GLN A 305 13.40 -1.29 -14.32
CA GLN A 305 13.10 -1.10 -12.89
C GLN A 305 11.59 -1.05 -12.66
N LYS A 306 10.87 -2.12 -13.01
CA LYS A 306 9.42 -2.16 -12.83
C LYS A 306 9.07 -2.17 -11.35
N LEU A 307 8.35 -1.14 -10.91
CA LEU A 307 7.82 -1.09 -9.56
C LEU A 307 6.84 -2.24 -9.34
N SER A 308 7.11 -3.06 -8.32
CA SER A 308 6.27 -4.18 -7.93
C SER A 308 6.24 -4.30 -6.41
N LEU A 309 5.02 -4.45 -5.86
CA LEU A 309 4.79 -4.65 -4.44
C LEU A 309 4.37 -6.10 -4.22
N THR A 310 5.14 -6.84 -3.43
CA THR A 310 4.99 -8.29 -3.29
C THR A 310 5.04 -8.71 -1.84
N ALA A 311 4.25 -9.74 -1.51
CA ALA A 311 4.28 -10.38 -0.20
C ALA A 311 5.37 -11.46 -0.18
N ALA A 312 6.57 -11.11 0.30
CA ALA A 312 7.73 -12.01 0.40
C ALA A 312 8.10 -12.73 -0.92
N GLY A 313 7.73 -12.17 -2.07
CA GLY A 313 7.92 -12.78 -3.39
C GLY A 313 6.96 -13.93 -3.74
N PHE A 314 5.97 -14.26 -2.88
CA PHE A 314 4.98 -15.30 -3.16
C PHE A 314 3.92 -14.84 -4.16
N PHE A 315 3.39 -13.63 -3.96
CA PHE A 315 2.42 -13.02 -4.87
C PHE A 315 2.56 -11.50 -4.90
N THR A 316 2.11 -10.90 -6.00
CA THR A 316 1.98 -9.46 -6.15
C THR A 316 0.71 -8.98 -5.47
N ILE A 317 0.80 -7.85 -4.77
CA ILE A 317 -0.35 -7.24 -4.11
C ILE A 317 -0.97 -6.26 -5.12
N ASP A 318 -2.05 -6.68 -5.76
CA ASP A 318 -2.77 -5.91 -6.77
C ASP A 318 -4.27 -6.29 -6.77
N SER A 319 -5.05 -5.79 -7.72
CA SER A 319 -6.48 -6.11 -7.79
C SER A 319 -6.74 -7.59 -8.10
N THR A 320 -5.77 -8.33 -8.67
CA THR A 320 -5.89 -9.78 -8.95
C THR A 320 -5.92 -10.61 -7.66
N LEU A 321 -5.27 -10.12 -6.60
CA LEU A 321 -5.36 -10.71 -5.26
C LEU A 321 -6.80 -10.75 -4.75
N LEU A 322 -7.61 -9.72 -5.03
CA LEU A 322 -9.02 -9.66 -4.62
C LEU A 322 -9.84 -10.75 -5.29
N TYR A 323 -9.68 -10.92 -6.62
CA TYR A 323 -10.35 -12.00 -7.36
C TYR A 323 -9.95 -13.38 -6.82
N THR A 324 -8.67 -13.55 -6.48
CA THR A 324 -8.15 -14.80 -5.90
C THR A 324 -8.77 -15.08 -4.52
N ILE A 325 -8.83 -14.07 -3.65
CA ILE A 325 -9.43 -14.19 -2.31
C ILE A 325 -10.92 -14.49 -2.41
N VAL A 326 -11.67 -13.80 -3.28
CA VAL A 326 -13.10 -14.06 -3.47
C VAL A 326 -13.32 -15.49 -3.98
N GLY A 327 -12.60 -15.93 -5.01
CA GLY A 327 -12.73 -17.28 -5.57
C GLY A 327 -12.35 -18.38 -4.57
N ALA A 328 -11.24 -18.19 -3.84
CA ALA A 328 -10.84 -19.10 -2.77
C ALA A 328 -11.90 -19.15 -1.66
N THR A 329 -12.37 -17.99 -1.19
CA THR A 329 -13.40 -17.88 -0.15
C THR A 329 -14.66 -18.65 -0.56
N THR A 330 -15.14 -18.44 -1.77
CA THR A 330 -16.30 -19.19 -2.30
C THR A 330 -16.05 -20.69 -2.31
N THR A 331 -14.86 -21.13 -2.76
CA THR A 331 -14.51 -22.55 -2.83
C THR A 331 -14.47 -23.20 -1.45
N TYR A 332 -13.78 -22.59 -0.49
CA TYR A 332 -13.71 -23.12 0.87
C TYR A 332 -15.05 -23.03 1.60
N LEU A 333 -15.84 -21.97 1.35
CA LEU A 333 -17.19 -21.87 1.89
C LEU A 333 -18.08 -23.02 1.40
N ILE A 334 -18.05 -23.36 0.11
CA ILE A 334 -18.79 -24.51 -0.43
C ILE A 334 -18.36 -25.80 0.28
N ILE A 335 -17.05 -26.01 0.47
CA ILE A 335 -16.51 -27.19 1.15
C ILE A 335 -17.01 -27.25 2.60
N LEU A 336 -16.92 -26.15 3.35
CA LEU A 336 -17.39 -26.07 4.74
C LEU A 336 -18.89 -26.35 4.86
N ILE A 337 -19.69 -25.78 3.96
CA ILE A 337 -21.13 -26.02 3.91
C ILE A 337 -21.42 -27.49 3.61
N GLN A 338 -20.73 -28.10 2.65
CA GLN A 338 -20.93 -29.51 2.32
C GLN A 338 -20.61 -30.44 3.50
N PHE A 339 -19.52 -30.18 4.21
CA PHE A 339 -19.21 -30.92 5.43
C PHE A 339 -20.32 -30.74 6.48
N HIS A 340 -20.77 -29.51 6.71
CA HIS A 340 -21.79 -29.21 7.71
C HIS A 340 -23.14 -29.88 7.39
N LEU A 341 -23.56 -29.85 6.13
CA LEU A 341 -24.77 -30.55 5.69
C LEU A 341 -24.66 -32.07 5.79
N ASN A 342 -23.47 -32.65 5.67
CA ASN A 342 -23.27 -34.09 5.80
C ASN A 342 -23.31 -34.55 7.27
N GLU A 343 -22.78 -33.77 8.22
CA GLU A 343 -22.90 -34.07 9.65
C GLU A 343 -24.35 -34.07 10.14
N MET A 344 -25.21 -33.22 9.55
CA MET A 344 -26.64 -33.18 9.89
C MET A 344 -27.47 -34.32 9.30
N LYS A 345 -26.92 -35.15 8.39
CA LYS A 345 -27.66 -36.31 7.87
C LYS A 345 -27.65 -37.44 8.90
N PRO A 346 -28.81 -37.99 9.29
CA PRO A 346 -28.82 -39.15 10.19
C PRO A 346 -28.13 -40.34 9.52
N ASN A 347 -27.25 -41.02 10.25
CA ASN A 347 -26.58 -42.25 9.81
C ASN A 347 -27.65 -43.35 9.61
N THR A 348 -28.09 -43.54 8.38
CA THR A 348 -28.97 -44.65 7.97
C THR A 348 -28.21 -45.94 7.77
#